data_AF-A0A1F2TTT9-F1
#
_entry.id   AF-A0A1F2TTT9-F1
#
_cell.length_a   1.000
_cell.length_b   1.000
_cell.length_c   1.000
_cell.angle_alpha   90.00
_cell.angle_beta   90.00
_cell.angle_gamma   90.00
#
_symmetry.space_group_name_H-M   'P 1'
#
loop_
_entity.id
_entity.type
_entity.pdbx_description
1 polymer ?
#
loop_
_entity_poly.entity_id
_entity_poly.type
_entity_poly.pdbx_seq_one_letter_code
_entity_poly.pdbx_strand_id
1 'polypeptide(L)'
;MTTTASRAIAELLELQRRLAERTREVSGDAVAVLRTGRDVLAFAEREEAAFFPLLPLLDPAALAELGGEHRQLAEDLDLLESLVTTTPDSPDVAALAGALARRIHEHVARDGRLLAQAARMAIR
;
A
#
# COMPACT_ATOMS: atom_id res chain seq x y z
N MET A 1 -12.02 5.95 28.42
CA MET A 1 -10.62 5.52 28.21
C MET A 1 -10.56 4.81 26.88
N THR A 2 -10.02 5.44 25.83
CA THR A 2 -9.75 4.76 24.55
C THR A 2 -8.64 3.74 24.77
N THR A 3 -8.87 2.49 24.40
CA THR A 3 -7.85 1.43 24.51
C THR A 3 -6.70 1.71 23.53
N THR A 4 -5.50 1.20 23.81
CA THR A 4 -4.32 1.35 22.94
C THR A 4 -4.61 0.91 21.50
N ALA A 5 -5.45 -0.11 21.33
CA ALA A 5 -5.90 -0.59 20.02
C ALA A 5 -6.75 0.44 19.25
N SER A 6 -7.69 1.14 19.92
CA SER A 6 -8.50 2.18 19.27
C SER A 6 -7.66 3.36 18.78
N ARG A 7 -6.57 3.69 19.49
CA ARG A 7 -5.64 4.75 19.06
C ARG A 7 -4.83 4.33 17.83
N ALA A 8 -4.28 3.12 17.83
CA ALA A 8 -3.52 2.59 16.70
C ALA A 8 -4.36 2.52 15.41
N ILE A 9 -5.62 2.07 15.51
CA ILE A 9 -6.54 2.03 14.35
C ILE A 9 -6.85 3.44 13.82
N ALA A 10 -7.05 4.42 14.71
CA ALA A 10 -7.29 5.80 14.30
C ALA A 10 -6.07 6.44 13.59
N GLU A 11 -4.87 6.15 14.07
CA GLU A 11 -3.62 6.60 13.45
C GLU A 11 -3.42 5.97 12.07
N LEU A 12 -3.68 4.66 11.92
CA LEU A 12 -3.64 3.99 10.62
C LEU A 12 -4.65 4.58 9.64
N LEU A 13 -5.87 4.91 10.09
CA LEU A 13 -6.89 5.50 9.22
C LEU A 13 -6.46 6.85 8.66
N GLU A 14 -5.85 7.69 9.49
CA GLU A 14 -5.36 9.00 9.06
C GLU A 14 -4.18 8.86 8.10
N LEU A 15 -3.25 7.93 8.37
CA LEU A 15 -2.15 7.62 7.46
C LEU A 15 -2.67 7.09 6.11
N GLN A 16 -3.64 6.19 6.13
CA GLN A 16 -4.25 5.63 4.92
C GLN A 16 -4.97 6.69 4.11
N ARG A 17 -5.67 7.63 4.76
CA ARG A 17 -6.32 8.76 4.08
C ARG A 17 -5.29 9.64 3.37
N ARG A 18 -4.18 9.98 4.03
CA ARG A 18 -3.09 10.77 3.43
C ARG A 18 -2.41 10.03 2.28
N LEU A 19 -2.22 8.72 2.42
CA LEU A 19 -1.68 7.87 1.36
C LEU A 19 -2.62 7.87 0.15
N ALA A 20 -3.93 7.69 0.37
CA ALA A 20 -4.94 7.72 -0.69
C ALA A 20 -5.05 9.08 -1.40
N GLU A 21 -4.88 10.19 -0.69
CA GLU A 21 -4.84 11.52 -1.28
C GLU A 21 -3.62 11.68 -2.20
N ARG A 22 -2.46 11.22 -1.76
CA ARG A 22 -1.22 11.27 -2.55
C ARG A 22 -1.22 10.32 -3.74
N THR A 23 -1.85 9.15 -3.62
CA THR A 23 -1.88 8.19 -4.73
C THR A 23 -2.74 8.68 -5.88
N ARG A 24 -3.83 9.43 -5.63
CA ARG A 24 -4.72 9.98 -6.69
C ARG A 24 -3.99 10.78 -7.77
N GLU A 25 -2.87 11.38 -7.45
CA GLU A 25 -2.07 12.19 -8.38
C GLU A 25 -0.98 11.38 -9.10
N VAL A 26 -0.81 10.09 -8.78
CA VAL A 26 0.13 9.20 -9.47
C VAL A 26 -0.33 9.00 -10.91
N SER A 27 0.39 9.67 -11.80
CA SER A 27 0.37 9.41 -13.23
C SER A 27 1.31 8.25 -13.58
N GLY A 28 1.22 7.72 -14.79
CA GLY A 28 2.15 6.70 -15.32
C GLY A 28 3.59 7.19 -15.52
N ASP A 29 4.00 8.28 -14.89
CA ASP A 29 5.39 8.73 -14.83
C ASP A 29 6.20 7.82 -13.90
N ALA A 30 7.32 7.30 -14.39
CA ALA A 30 8.08 6.27 -13.68
C ALA A 30 8.65 6.77 -12.35
N VAL A 31 9.10 8.03 -12.27
CA VAL A 31 9.67 8.60 -11.04
C VAL A 31 8.58 8.80 -9.99
N ALA A 32 7.42 9.31 -10.38
CA ALA A 32 6.27 9.46 -9.50
C ALA A 32 5.76 8.11 -8.98
N VAL A 33 5.73 7.09 -9.84
CA VAL A 33 5.35 5.71 -9.49
C VAL A 33 6.36 5.11 -8.50
N LEU A 34 7.67 5.22 -8.75
CA LEU A 34 8.71 4.71 -7.85
C LEU A 34 8.60 5.34 -6.46
N ARG A 35 8.49 6.67 -6.39
CA ARG A 35 8.34 7.38 -5.12
C ARG A 35 7.08 6.93 -4.37
N THR A 36 5.95 6.89 -5.06
CA THR A 36 4.67 6.58 -4.40
C THR A 36 4.57 5.12 -4.01
N GLY A 37 5.07 4.21 -4.84
CA GLY A 37 5.13 2.78 -4.54
C GLY A 37 5.97 2.51 -3.29
N ARG A 38 7.12 3.18 -3.14
CA ARG A 38 7.93 3.10 -1.91
C ARG A 38 7.19 3.61 -0.68
N ASP A 39 6.43 4.69 -0.82
CA ASP A 39 5.63 5.18 0.30
C ASP A 39 4.49 4.20 0.67
N VAL A 40 3.90 3.51 -0.31
CA VAL A 40 2.91 2.44 -0.05
C VAL A 40 3.56 1.29 0.71
N LEU A 41 4.75 0.84 0.30
CA LEU A 41 5.49 -0.21 1.01
C LEU A 41 5.87 0.21 2.44
N ALA A 42 6.31 1.46 2.63
CA ALA A 42 6.60 1.98 3.96
C ALA A 42 5.34 2.08 4.85
N PHE A 43 4.16 2.30 4.25
CA PHE A 43 2.89 2.22 4.97
C PHE A 43 2.53 0.77 5.30
N ALA A 44 2.66 -0.14 4.35
CA ALA A 44 2.41 -1.57 4.52
C ALA A 44 3.22 -2.17 5.69
N GLU A 45 4.49 -1.82 5.84
CA GLU A 45 5.31 -2.26 6.99
C GLU A 45 4.73 -1.79 8.33
N ARG A 46 4.20 -0.57 8.39
CA ARG A 46 3.56 -0.01 9.60
C ARG A 46 2.20 -0.66 9.86
N GLU A 47 1.45 -0.94 8.80
CA GLU A 47 0.18 -1.63 8.86
C GLU A 47 0.36 -3.06 9.36
N GLU A 48 1.32 -3.82 8.84
CA GLU A 48 1.68 -5.16 9.31
C GLU A 48 2.11 -5.14 10.79
N ALA A 49 2.96 -4.19 11.19
CA ALA A 49 3.37 -4.03 12.58
C ALA A 49 2.19 -3.72 13.51
N ALA A 50 1.22 -2.93 13.04
CA ALA A 50 0.03 -2.57 13.79
C ALA A 50 -1.04 -3.68 13.80
N PHE A 51 -1.06 -4.56 12.80
CA PHE A 51 -1.88 -5.76 12.78
C PHE A 51 -1.28 -6.92 13.57
N PHE A 52 0.02 -6.90 13.89
CA PHE A 52 0.69 -7.94 14.67
C PHE A 52 -0.05 -8.30 15.99
N PRO A 53 -0.52 -7.33 16.81
CA PRO A 53 -1.29 -7.63 18.02
C PRO A 53 -2.72 -8.14 17.74
N LEU A 54 -3.22 -7.94 16.52
CA LEU A 54 -4.56 -8.34 16.08
C LEU A 54 -4.55 -9.67 15.30
N LEU A 55 -3.37 -10.25 15.02
CA LEU A 55 -3.19 -11.50 14.27
C LEU A 55 -4.13 -12.65 14.69
N PRO A 56 -4.41 -12.89 16.00
CA PRO A 56 -5.33 -13.98 16.39
C PRO A 56 -6.79 -13.76 15.94
N LEU A 57 -7.14 -12.54 15.53
CA LEU A 57 -8.49 -12.14 15.13
C LEU A 57 -8.62 -11.96 13.60
N LEU A 58 -7.51 -12.07 12.87
CA LEU A 58 -7.47 -11.88 11.43
C LEU A 58 -7.38 -13.23 10.71
N ASP A 59 -7.96 -13.30 9.50
CA ASP A 59 -7.85 -14.48 8.65
C ASP A 59 -6.38 -14.63 8.17
N PRO A 60 -5.68 -15.72 8.52
CA PRO A 60 -4.31 -15.96 8.09
C PRO A 60 -4.14 -15.99 6.57
N ALA A 61 -5.17 -16.44 5.83
CA ALA A 61 -5.12 -16.47 4.37
C ALA A 61 -5.12 -15.06 3.78
N ALA A 62 -5.95 -14.17 4.32
CA ALA A 62 -6.00 -12.77 3.90
C ALA A 62 -4.69 -12.02 4.20
N LEU A 63 -4.06 -12.31 5.34
CA LEU A 63 -2.75 -11.73 5.69
C LEU A 63 -1.63 -12.23 4.79
N ALA A 64 -1.63 -13.52 4.45
CA ALA A 64 -0.65 -14.10 3.52
C ALA A 64 -0.81 -13.52 2.10
N GLU A 65 -2.04 -13.30 1.66
CA GLU A 65 -2.35 -12.63 0.39
C GLU A 65 -1.82 -11.19 0.38
N LEU A 66 -2.08 -10.43 1.45
CA LEU A 66 -1.60 -9.05 1.59
C LEU A 66 -0.06 -8.97 1.55
N GLY A 67 0.63 -9.81 2.31
CA GLY A 67 2.10 -9.88 2.28
C GLY A 67 2.65 -10.39 0.94
N GLY A 68 1.89 -11.20 0.20
CA GLY A 68 2.21 -11.59 -1.18
C GLY A 68 2.16 -10.39 -2.13
N GLU A 69 1.12 -9.57 -2.02
CA GLU A 69 0.98 -8.37 -2.84
C GLU A 69 2.06 -7.32 -2.56
N HIS A 70 2.43 -7.10 -1.29
CA HIS A 70 3.51 -6.17 -0.94
C HIS A 70 4.85 -6.61 -1.53
N ARG A 71 5.17 -7.92 -1.47
CA ARG A 71 6.38 -8.45 -2.11
C ARG A 71 6.36 -8.27 -3.61
N GLN A 72 5.24 -8.59 -4.27
CA GLN A 72 5.12 -8.41 -5.71
C GLN A 72 5.29 -6.93 -6.10
N LEU A 73 4.69 -6.01 -5.34
CA LEU A 73 4.85 -4.57 -5.58
C LEU A 73 6.31 -4.13 -5.43
N ALA A 74 7.04 -4.64 -4.42
CA ALA A 74 8.46 -4.36 -4.25
C ALA A 74 9.30 -4.85 -5.44
N GLU A 75 9.09 -6.09 -5.88
CA GLU A 75 9.80 -6.67 -7.04
C GLU A 75 9.54 -5.88 -8.32
N ASP A 76 8.30 -5.43 -8.55
CA ASP A 76 7.96 -4.64 -9.73
C ASP A 76 8.54 -3.22 -9.69
N LEU A 77 8.65 -2.62 -8.49
CA LEU A 77 9.31 -1.32 -8.32
C LEU A 77 10.82 -1.43 -8.56
N ASP A 78 11.46 -2.50 -8.09
CA ASP A 78 12.87 -2.79 -8.36
C ASP A 78 13.12 -2.99 -9.87
N LEU A 79 12.20 -3.69 -10.55
CA LEU A 79 12.25 -3.84 -12.01
C LEU A 79 12.10 -2.49 -12.71
N LEU A 80 11.15 -1.64 -12.29
CA LEU A 80 10.97 -0.32 -12.87
C LEU A 80 12.21 0.56 -12.66
N GLU A 81 12.81 0.53 -11.47
CA GLU A 81 14.05 1.26 -11.19
C GLU A 81 15.21 0.78 -12.08
N SER A 82 15.35 -0.53 -12.24
CA SER A 82 16.34 -1.12 -13.15
C SER A 82 16.12 -0.66 -14.59
N LEU A 83 14.88 -0.65 -15.10
CA LEU A 83 14.58 -0.20 -16.45
C LEU A 83 14.83 1.30 -16.65
N VAL A 84 14.45 2.13 -15.67
CA VAL A 84 14.69 3.59 -15.71
C VAL A 84 16.20 3.90 -15.73
N THR A 85 17.01 3.09 -15.04
CA THR A 85 18.46 3.32 -14.96
C THR A 85 19.22 2.75 -16.15
N THR A 86 18.79 1.63 -16.72
CA THR A 86 19.52 0.91 -17.77
C THR A 86 19.01 1.21 -19.19
N THR A 87 17.70 1.39 -19.34
CA THR A 87 17.02 1.59 -20.64
C THR A 87 15.88 2.61 -20.51
N PRO A 88 16.17 3.89 -20.18
CA PRO A 88 15.15 4.90 -19.87
C PRO A 88 14.16 5.16 -21.01
N ASP A 89 14.58 5.01 -22.26
CA ASP A 89 13.75 5.25 -23.45
C ASP A 89 12.95 4.00 -23.90
N SER A 90 13.04 2.89 -23.17
CA SER A 90 12.29 1.68 -23.50
C SER A 90 10.79 1.91 -23.33
N PRO A 91 9.93 1.46 -24.28
CA PRO A 91 8.49 1.49 -24.10
C PRO A 91 8.01 0.69 -22.87
N ASP A 92 8.83 -0.25 -22.40
CA ASP A 92 8.54 -1.05 -21.20
C ASP A 92 8.50 -0.21 -19.93
N VAL A 93 9.26 0.90 -19.86
CA VAL A 93 9.23 1.83 -18.72
C VAL A 93 7.84 2.42 -18.56
N ALA A 94 7.28 2.96 -19.65
CA ALA A 94 5.95 3.56 -19.64
C ALA A 94 4.85 2.53 -19.39
N ALA A 95 4.97 1.34 -19.99
CA ALA A 95 4.03 0.25 -19.81
C ALA A 95 4.00 -0.24 -18.34
N LEU A 96 5.17 -0.49 -17.75
CA LEU A 96 5.31 -0.95 -16.37
C LEU A 96 4.88 0.14 -15.38
N ALA A 97 5.32 1.39 -15.57
CA ALA A 97 4.90 2.51 -14.72
C ALA A 97 3.37 2.69 -14.74
N GLY A 98 2.74 2.62 -15.91
CA GLY A 98 1.28 2.70 -16.02
C GLY A 98 0.54 1.53 -15.34
N ALA A 99 1.08 0.31 -15.44
CA ALA A 99 0.53 -0.86 -14.76
C ALA A 99 0.67 -0.75 -13.23
N LEU A 100 1.83 -0.32 -12.74
CA LEU A 100 2.11 -0.11 -11.32
C LEU A 100 1.26 1.01 -10.74
N ALA A 101 1.10 2.14 -11.45
CA ALA A 101 0.21 3.21 -11.03
C ALA A 101 -1.20 2.68 -10.77
N ARG A 102 -1.76 1.91 -11.71
CA ARG A 102 -3.11 1.31 -11.56
C ARG A 102 -3.20 0.39 -10.35
N ARG A 103 -2.22 -0.50 -10.18
CA ARG A 103 -2.18 -1.43 -9.04
C ARG A 103 -2.08 -0.69 -7.70
N ILE A 104 -1.25 0.35 -7.62
CA ILE A 104 -1.13 1.21 -6.43
C ILE A 104 -2.49 1.84 -6.09
N HIS A 105 -3.20 2.39 -7.08
CA HIS A 105 -4.55 2.96 -6.88
C HIS A 105 -5.53 1.93 -6.35
N GLU A 106 -5.57 0.75 -6.98
CA GLU A 106 -6.49 -0.34 -6.60
C GLU A 106 -6.21 -0.86 -5.19
N HIS A 107 -4.93 -1.08 -4.87
CA HIS A 107 -4.46 -1.56 -3.57
C HIS A 107 -4.82 -0.56 -2.45
N VAL A 108 -4.41 0.70 -2.56
CA VAL A 108 -4.70 1.73 -1.55
C VAL A 108 -6.22 1.96 -1.39
N ALA A 109 -6.98 1.92 -2.48
CA ALA A 109 -8.44 2.04 -2.40
C ALA A 109 -9.08 0.85 -1.68
N ARG A 110 -8.57 -0.38 -1.89
CA ARG A 110 -9.07 -1.59 -1.23
C ARG A 110 -8.74 -1.56 0.26
N ASP A 111 -7.50 -1.31 0.63
CA ASP A 111 -7.07 -1.35 2.04
C ASP A 111 -7.75 -0.23 2.84
N GLY A 112 -8.00 0.92 2.21
CA GLY A 112 -8.82 1.98 2.81
C GLY A 112 -10.25 1.54 3.15
N ARG A 113 -10.87 0.68 2.32
CA ARG A 113 -12.20 0.11 2.62
C ARG A 113 -12.12 -0.91 3.75
N LEU A 114 -11.11 -1.79 3.74
CA LEU A 114 -10.92 -2.81 4.77
C LEU A 114 -10.66 -2.18 6.14
N LEU A 115 -9.77 -1.19 6.21
CA LEU A 115 -9.46 -0.48 7.44
C LEU A 115 -10.66 0.31 7.99
N ALA A 116 -11.43 0.96 7.12
CA ALA A 116 -12.66 1.63 7.50
C ALA A 116 -13.72 0.65 8.05
N GLN A 117 -13.81 -0.55 7.49
CA GLN A 117 -14.67 -1.62 8.00
C GLN A 117 -14.20 -2.11 9.37
N ALA A 118 -12.91 -2.40 9.53
CA ALA A 118 -12.32 -2.82 10.80
C ALA A 118 -12.55 -1.79 11.92
N ALA A 119 -12.38 -0.50 11.62
CA ALA A 119 -12.64 0.58 12.57
C ALA A 119 -14.11 0.66 13.01
N ARG A 120 -15.06 0.46 12.08
CA ARG A 120 -16.50 0.40 12.43
C ARG A 120 -16.83 -0.77 13.35
N MET A 121 -16.12 -1.88 13.22
CA MET A 121 -16.30 -3.06 14.07
C MET A 121 -15.68 -2.87 15.46
N ALA A 122 -14.54 -2.17 15.56
CA ALA A 122 -13.83 -1.93 16.82
C ALA A 122 -14.47 -0.86 17.74
N ILE A 123 -15.41 -0.06 17.22
CA ILE A 123 -16.13 0.99 17.98
C ILE A 123 -17.46 0.46 18.58
N ARG A 124 -17.89 -0.75 18.19
CA ARG A 124 -19.06 -1.42 18.79
C ARG A 124 -18.66 -2.20 20.03
#